data_AF-A0A1L9QPQ3-F1
#
_entry.id   AF-A0A1L9QPQ3-F1
#
_cell.length_a   1.000
_cell.length_b   1.000
_cell.length_c   1.000
_cell.angle_alpha   90.00
_cell.angle_beta   90.00
_cell.angle_gamma   90.00
#
_symmetry.space_group_name_H-M   'P 1'
#
loop_
_entity.id
_entity.type
_entity.pdbx_description
1 polymer ?
#
loop_
_entity_poly.entity_id
_entity_poly.type
_entity_poly.pdbx_seq_one_letter_code
_entity_poly.pdbx_strand_id
1 'polypeptide(L)'
;MQNVQQLQRLGFYDNLESREIVEHHLDQVVQENSNIIDDRENQYGKFEDRESLLSGPSGKFVKIMSSWQVMPDRTRRLVSAKLFGG
;
A
#
# COMPACT_ATOMS: atom_id res chain seq x y z
N MET A 1 -7.96 -1.03 -16.71
CA MET A 1 -7.21 -1.16 -15.43
C MET A 1 -7.38 0.11 -14.62
N GLN A 2 -8.20 0.09 -13.57
CA GLN A 2 -8.57 1.30 -12.79
C GLN A 2 -7.38 1.93 -12.04
N ASN A 3 -6.52 1.09 -11.43
CA ASN A 3 -5.37 1.57 -10.65
C ASN A 3 -4.32 2.30 -11.51
N VAL A 4 -4.10 1.85 -12.76
CA VAL A 4 -3.11 2.46 -13.67
C VAL A 4 -3.47 3.91 -13.97
N GLN A 5 -4.75 4.18 -14.26
CA GLN A 5 -5.21 5.54 -14.57
C GLN A 5 -5.15 6.46 -13.34
N GLN A 6 -5.40 5.92 -12.14
CA GLN A 6 -5.29 6.67 -10.89
C GLN A 6 -3.83 7.02 -10.57
N LEU A 7 -2.91 6.06 -10.70
CA LEU A 7 -1.47 6.28 -10.54
C LEU A 7 -0.94 7.33 -11.51
N GLN A 8 -1.33 7.27 -12.78
CA GLN A 8 -0.93 8.28 -13.77
C GLN A 8 -1.41 9.69 -13.40
N ARG A 9 -2.62 9.85 -12.86
CA ARG A 9 -3.13 11.16 -12.38
C ARG A 9 -2.34 11.70 -11.19
N LEU A 10 -1.76 10.81 -10.40
CA LEU A 10 -0.88 11.15 -9.28
C LEU A 10 0.55 11.47 -9.75
N GLY A 11 0.86 11.24 -11.03
CA GLY A 11 2.21 11.41 -11.58
C GLY A 11 3.10 10.17 -11.45
N PHE A 12 2.52 9.02 -11.06
CA PHE A 12 3.22 7.74 -11.06
C PHE A 12 3.08 7.04 -12.42
N TYR A 13 4.21 6.78 -13.04
CA TYR A 13 4.31 6.06 -14.31
C TYR A 13 5.03 4.72 -14.09
N ASP A 14 4.97 3.82 -15.07
CA ASP A 14 5.70 2.55 -14.95
C ASP A 14 7.20 2.76 -15.26
N ASN A 15 7.90 3.38 -14.32
CA ASN A 15 9.33 3.67 -14.37
C ASN A 15 9.98 3.45 -13.00
N LEU A 16 11.32 3.45 -12.96
CA LEU A 16 12.08 3.17 -11.75
C LEU A 16 11.77 4.15 -10.61
N GLU A 17 11.78 5.44 -10.90
CA GLU A 17 11.52 6.50 -9.91
C GLU A 17 10.15 6.34 -9.22
N SER A 18 9.10 6.09 -10.00
CA SER A 18 7.75 5.89 -9.44
C SER A 18 7.66 4.62 -8.60
N ARG A 19 8.38 3.56 -8.99
CA ARG A 19 8.43 2.30 -8.22
C ARG A 19 9.12 2.52 -6.89
N GLU A 20 10.27 3.21 -6.89
CA GLU A 20 11.02 3.53 -5.67
C GLU A 20 10.17 4.33 -4.67
N ILE A 21 9.42 5.34 -5.14
CA ILE A 21 8.53 6.12 -4.28
C ILE A 21 7.43 5.24 -3.66
N VAL A 22 6.79 4.39 -4.46
CA VAL A 22 5.72 3.51 -3.98
C VAL A 22 6.25 2.44 -3.03
N GLU A 23 7.40 1.86 -3.32
CA GLU A 23 8.07 0.88 -2.46
C GLU A 23 8.45 1.50 -1.12
N HIS A 24 9.11 2.65 -1.14
CA HIS A 24 9.48 3.38 0.07
C HIS A 24 8.25 3.72 0.92
N HIS A 25 7.16 4.18 0.30
CA HIS A 25 5.90 4.45 0.99
C HIS A 25 5.35 3.19 1.68
N LEU A 26 5.27 2.08 0.96
CA LEU A 26 4.75 0.83 1.50
C LEU A 26 5.63 0.24 2.61
N ASP A 27 6.95 0.44 2.55
CA ASP A 27 7.87 0.09 3.62
C ASP A 27 7.59 0.89 4.90
N GLN A 28 7.26 2.19 4.79
CA GLN A 28 6.87 3.00 5.95
C GLN A 28 5.52 2.53 6.52
N VAL A 29 4.56 2.17 5.66
CA VAL A 29 3.23 1.70 6.08
C VAL A 29 3.31 0.51 7.04
N VAL A 30 4.23 -0.44 6.82
CA VAL A 30 4.34 -1.62 7.68
C VAL A 30 5.05 -1.34 9.02
N GLN A 31 5.72 -0.19 9.18
CA GLN A 31 6.36 0.21 10.44
C GLN A 31 5.38 0.85 11.44
N GLU A 32 4.25 1.37 10.98
CA GLU A 32 3.29 2.10 11.81
C GLU A 32 2.10 1.23 12.21
N ASN A 33 2.01 0.79 13.47
CA ASN A 33 0.85 -0.03 13.89
C ASN A 33 -0.47 0.74 14.00
N SER A 34 -0.44 2.08 14.10
CA SER A 34 -1.64 2.91 14.18
C SER A 34 -2.48 2.91 12.91
N ASN A 35 -1.93 2.42 11.80
CA ASN A 35 -2.59 2.39 10.51
C ASN A 35 -3.28 1.05 10.18
N ILE A 36 -3.21 0.07 11.10
CA ILE A 36 -3.91 -1.20 10.99
C ILE A 36 -5.40 -0.96 11.22
N ILE A 37 -6.21 -1.31 10.22
CA ILE A 37 -7.67 -1.14 10.24
C ILE A 37 -8.41 -2.48 10.40
N ASP A 38 -7.74 -3.59 10.10
CA ASP A 38 -8.23 -4.96 10.34
C ASP A 38 -7.04 -5.87 10.65
N ASP A 39 -7.22 -6.78 11.60
CA ASP A 39 -6.25 -7.83 11.95
C ASP A 39 -7.02 -9.15 12.05
N ARG A 40 -6.73 -10.08 11.14
CA ARG A 40 -7.45 -11.34 11.00
C ARG A 40 -6.49 -12.52 10.90
N GLU A 41 -6.87 -13.62 11.52
CA GLU A 41 -6.13 -14.88 11.44
C GLU A 41 -7.08 -15.99 10.97
N ASN A 42 -6.61 -16.81 10.02
CA ASN A 42 -7.33 -17.97 9.52
C ASN A 42 -6.37 -19.12 9.25
N GLN A 43 -6.88 -20.24 8.73
CA GLN A 43 -6.09 -21.43 8.44
C GLN A 43 -4.92 -21.22 7.45
N TYR A 44 -4.88 -20.10 6.72
CA TYR A 44 -3.82 -19.74 5.78
C TYR A 44 -2.79 -18.76 6.36
N GLY A 45 -3.00 -18.27 7.59
CA GLY A 45 -2.08 -17.39 8.31
C GLY A 45 -2.73 -16.13 8.85
N LYS A 46 -1.88 -15.22 9.33
CA LYS A 46 -2.26 -13.91 9.87
C LYS A 46 -2.16 -12.84 8.79
N PHE A 47 -3.17 -11.98 8.74
CA PHE A 47 -3.28 -10.88 7.77
C PHE A 47 -3.65 -9.58 8.46
N GLU A 48 -3.05 -8.49 8.00
CA GLU A 48 -3.32 -7.12 8.45
C GLU A 48 -3.77 -6.31 7.22
N ASP A 49 -4.91 -5.64 7.32
CA ASP A 49 -5.26 -4.57 6.37
C ASP A 49 -4.86 -3.23 6.97
N ARG A 50 -4.18 -2.41 6.16
CA ARG A 50 -3.60 -1.12 6.57
C ARG A 50 -4.04 -0.01 5.63
N GLU A 51 -4.34 1.14 6.21
CA GLU A 51 -4.72 2.35 5.49
C GLU A 51 -3.57 3.36 5.45
N SER A 52 -3.29 3.96 4.29
CA SER A 52 -2.28 5.00 4.18
C SER A 52 -2.65 6.05 3.14
N LEU A 53 -1.99 7.20 3.21
CA LEU A 53 -2.15 8.29 2.25
C LEU A 53 -0.84 8.51 1.50
N LEU A 54 -0.83 8.28 0.19
CA LEU A 54 0.33 8.48 -0.67
C LEU A 54 0.23 9.83 -1.38
N SER A 55 1.26 10.67 -1.24
CA SER A 55 1.44 11.88 -2.03
C SER A 55 2.08 11.54 -3.38
N GLY A 56 1.42 11.95 -4.47
CA GLY A 56 1.95 11.80 -5.82
C GLY A 56 2.81 12.99 -6.26
N PRO A 57 3.75 12.80 -7.21
CA PRO A 57 4.50 13.89 -7.83
C PRO A 57 3.64 15.02 -8.41
N SER A 58 2.37 14.75 -8.76
CA SER A 58 1.43 15.78 -9.24
C SER A 58 0.89 16.72 -8.14
N GLY A 59 1.28 16.51 -6.87
CA GLY A 59 0.76 17.24 -5.71
C GLY A 59 -0.60 16.75 -5.20
N LYS A 60 -1.15 15.71 -5.84
CA LYS A 60 -2.38 15.03 -5.41
C LYS A 60 -2.08 13.90 -4.43
N PHE A 61 -3.09 13.50 -3.69
CA PHE A 61 -3.00 12.40 -2.73
C PHE A 61 -3.98 11.29 -3.09
N VAL A 62 -3.63 10.05 -2.74
CA VAL A 62 -4.50 8.89 -2.86
C VAL A 62 -4.50 8.09 -1.57
N LYS A 63 -5.66 7.61 -1.17
CA LYS A 63 -5.78 6.65 -0.08
C LYS A 63 -5.48 5.25 -0.62
N ILE A 64 -4.61 4.52 0.07
CA ILE A 64 -4.27 3.13 -0.22
C ILE A 64 -4.78 2.26 0.92
N MET A 65 -5.65 1.30 0.60
CA MET A 65 -5.89 0.17 1.49
C MET A 65 -5.05 -1.00 1.00
N SER A 66 -4.14 -1.46 1.85
CA SER A 66 -3.17 -2.51 1.55
C SER A 66 -3.39 -3.69 2.47
N SER A 67 -3.37 -4.91 1.92
CA SER A 67 -3.49 -6.15 2.66
C SER A 67 -2.14 -6.85 2.71
N TRP A 68 -1.72 -7.24 3.90
CA TRP A 68 -0.41 -7.81 4.18
C TRP A 68 -0.56 -9.15 4.88
N GLN A 69 0.24 -10.13 4.47
CA GLN A 69 0.41 -11.35 5.26
C GLN A 69 1.55 -11.15 6.25
N VAL A 70 1.30 -11.47 7.52
CA VAL A 70 2.32 -11.47 8.56
C VAL A 70 3.04 -12.82 8.51
N MET A 71 4.33 -12.77 8.22
CA MET A 71 5.18 -13.95 8.09
C MET A 71 5.66 -14.43 9.47
N PRO A 72 6.13 -15.69 9.61
CA PRO A 72 6.60 -16.22 10.90
C PRO A 72 7.76 -15.42 11.54
N ASP A 73 8.60 -14.79 10.72
CA ASP A 73 9.68 -13.89 11.15
C ASP A 73 9.21 -12.46 11.48
N ARG A 74 7.89 -12.24 11.48
CA ARG A 74 7.20 -10.96 11.69
C ARG A 74 7.41 -9.94 10.56
N THR A 75 8.00 -10.33 9.43
CA THR A 75 7.98 -9.49 8.22
C THR A 75 6.57 -9.45 7.63
N ARG A 76 6.30 -8.43 6.80
CA ARG A 76 5.01 -8.26 6.13
C ARG A 76 5.22 -8.45 4.64
N ARG A 77 4.42 -9.34 4.03
CA ARG A 77 4.39 -9.55 2.57
C ARG A 77 3.14 -8.90 1.99
N LEU A 78 3.30 -8.00 1.03
CA LEU A 78 2.16 -7.38 0.36
C LEU A 78 1.37 -8.44 -0.43
N VAL A 79 0.05 -8.49 -0.21
CA VAL A 79 -0.87 -9.39 -0.92
C VAL A 79 -1.66 -8.63 -1.98
N SER A 80 -2.23 -7.49 -1.61
CA SER A 80 -2.98 -6.65 -2.54
C SER A 80 -3.04 -5.20 -2.06
N ALA A 81 -3.27 -4.28 -2.99
CA ALA A 81 -3.52 -2.88 -2.70
C ALA A 81 -4.67 -2.35 -3.55
N LYS A 82 -5.54 -1.54 -2.94
CA LYS A 82 -6.64 -0.85 -3.58
C LYS A 82 -6.49 0.64 -3.37
N LEU A 83 -6.65 1.40 -4.44
CA LEU A 83 -6.55 2.85 -4.45
C LEU A 83 -7.95 3.47 -4.39
N PHE A 84 -8.12 4.45 -3.50
CA PHE A 84 -9.36 5.18 -3.30
C PHE A 84 -9.12 6.68 -3.52
N GLY A 85 -9.99 7.29 -4.34
CA GLY A 85 -9.88 8.69 -4.75
C GLY A 85 -8.95 8.91 -5.95
N GLY A 86 -9.05 10.10 -6.55
CA GLY A 86 -8.25 10.56 -7.70
C GLY A 86 -8.72 11.89 -8.27
#